data_AF-A0A1S3CAS4-F1
#
_entry.id   AF-A0A1S3CAS4-F1
#
_cell.length_a   1.000
_cell.length_b   1.000
_cell.length_c   1.000
_cell.angle_alpha   90.00
_cell.angle_beta   90.00
_cell.angle_gamma   90.00
#
_symmetry.space_group_name_H-M   'P 1'
#
loop_
_entity.id
_entity.type
_entity.pdbx_description
1 polymer ?
#
loop_
_entity_poly.entity_id
_entity_poly.type
_entity_poly.pdbx_seq_one_letter_code
_entity_poly.pdbx_strand_id
1 'polypeptide(L)'
;MKGYWRSHGLNSALAGKGVLVLDQVFQNLKSSELFQKGATVAELLSGFPIHVRGHTLRGSSDISKPQFTKLLKQVTSHISSISNIYVHDGAIGPRSTCNVNIRMISDGPSSVLAFSNIIWETSSRAISKDSCPLTVYAAESISPGVSNSIGLGTEGDNGFIAADIERSMLIVCGTAFSDINRTKETLVALSEPVIFARGGLPLPGRLLVFGDSVVLLFAPEDIIQSCAVFLISRDAGVILSSEGVMPFFRFGDTNTNGPNLYKLPSAIVLITSDDSRTIPSASKLSPGQAAYHFLAGHQNGKFVPAFHKGPSSIDPLELAKALMFVLKEQQIPSFLVNAKGIESAGKELVTLVESTLSMNIPPFRAKGGEIKRRYKSFLSGKYQQLPEGFSF
;
A
#
# COMPACT_ATOMS: atom_id res chain seq x y z
N MET A 1 -7.17 -10.08 42.72
CA MET A 1 -5.80 -10.34 42.23
C MET A 1 -5.83 -11.28 41.03
N LYS A 2 -6.04 -10.77 39.81
CA LYS A 2 -5.90 -11.51 38.55
C LYS A 2 -5.32 -10.51 37.54
N GLY A 3 -4.09 -10.71 37.06
CA GLY A 3 -3.56 -9.89 35.96
C GLY A 3 -2.04 -9.75 35.82
N TYR A 4 -1.23 -10.02 36.84
CA TYR A 4 0.18 -9.59 36.83
C TYR A 4 1.16 -10.46 36.00
N TRP A 5 0.76 -11.65 35.52
CA TRP A 5 1.71 -12.62 34.94
C TRP A 5 1.79 -12.64 33.40
N ARG A 6 1.08 -11.75 32.70
CA ARG A 6 1.07 -11.73 31.21
C ARG A 6 2.16 -10.83 30.57
N SER A 7 2.95 -10.08 31.32
CA SER A 7 3.71 -8.94 30.75
C SER A 7 5.21 -9.13 30.53
N HIS A 8 5.91 -10.11 31.13
CA HIS A 8 7.39 -10.11 31.05
C HIS A 8 7.91 -10.31 29.62
N GLY A 9 7.34 -11.23 28.84
CA GLY A 9 7.77 -11.47 27.46
C GLY A 9 7.51 -10.29 26.52
N LEU A 10 6.36 -9.62 26.69
CA LEU A 10 6.04 -8.41 25.93
C LEU A 10 6.94 -7.24 26.34
N ASN A 11 7.16 -7.03 27.63
CA ASN A 11 8.05 -5.98 28.13
C ASN A 11 9.49 -6.18 27.62
N SER A 12 10.00 -7.41 27.63
CA SER A 12 11.33 -7.72 27.06
C SER A 12 11.37 -7.46 25.55
N ALA A 13 10.30 -7.79 24.82
CA ALA A 13 10.20 -7.49 23.39
C ALA A 13 10.17 -5.98 23.09
N LEU A 14 9.47 -5.20 23.92
CA LEU A 14 9.44 -3.73 23.83
C LEU A 14 10.79 -3.11 24.18
N ALA A 15 11.48 -3.62 25.21
CA ALA A 15 12.82 -3.18 25.56
C ALA A 15 13.82 -3.42 24.42
N GLY A 16 13.73 -4.56 23.73
CA GLY A 16 14.50 -4.83 22.51
C GLY A 16 14.19 -3.88 21.34
N LYS A 17 13.05 -3.18 21.40
CA LYS A 17 12.64 -2.12 20.48
C LYS A 17 12.91 -0.71 21.02
N GLY A 18 13.64 -0.59 22.13
CA GLY A 18 14.05 0.67 22.75
C GLY A 18 12.99 1.30 23.66
N VAL A 19 11.88 0.60 23.95
CA VAL A 19 10.77 1.12 24.76
C VAL A 19 10.75 0.43 26.11
N LEU A 20 10.90 1.19 27.19
CA LEU A 20 10.83 0.72 28.57
C LEU A 20 9.42 0.96 29.12
N VAL A 21 8.82 -0.09 29.67
CA VAL A 21 7.48 -0.01 30.27
C VAL A 21 7.62 0.38 31.74
N LEU A 22 7.10 1.55 32.11
CA LEU A 22 7.10 2.01 33.51
C LEU A 22 5.98 1.36 34.32
N ASP A 23 4.73 1.52 33.87
CA ASP A 23 3.56 1.06 34.63
C ASP A 23 2.79 -0.05 33.89
N GLN A 24 2.02 0.31 32.86
CA GLN A 24 1.08 -0.61 32.21
C GLN A 24 1.28 -0.66 30.71
N VAL A 25 1.15 -1.88 30.18
CA VAL A 25 1.08 -2.15 28.76
C VAL A 25 -0.26 -2.81 28.43
N PHE A 26 -0.96 -2.26 27.44
CA PHE A 26 -2.20 -2.81 26.93
C PHE A 26 -1.96 -3.36 25.54
N GLN A 27 -2.39 -4.60 25.27
CA GLN A 27 -2.17 -5.25 23.98
C GLN A 27 -3.50 -5.62 23.34
N ASN A 28 -3.67 -5.25 22.06
CA ASN A 28 -4.81 -5.60 21.22
C ASN A 28 -6.17 -5.28 21.86
N LEU A 29 -6.27 -4.10 22.48
CA LEU A 29 -7.56 -3.61 22.98
C LEU A 29 -8.57 -3.46 21.84
N LYS A 30 -9.81 -3.81 22.11
CA LYS A 30 -10.94 -3.56 21.21
C LYS A 30 -11.30 -2.08 21.20
N SER A 31 -12.00 -1.62 20.17
CA SER A 31 -12.43 -0.22 20.05
C SER A 31 -13.18 0.27 21.30
N SER A 32 -14.07 -0.54 21.88
CA SER A 32 -14.79 -0.21 23.12
C SER A 32 -13.86 0.02 24.32
N GLU A 33 -12.79 -0.77 24.42
CA GLU A 33 -11.79 -0.64 25.49
C GLU A 33 -10.89 0.57 25.25
N LEU A 34 -10.55 0.87 23.99
CA LEU A 34 -9.81 2.08 23.59
C LEU A 34 -10.59 3.35 23.93
N PHE A 35 -11.91 3.39 23.67
CA PHE A 35 -12.76 4.52 24.06
C PHE A 35 -12.81 4.69 25.58
N GLN A 36 -12.89 3.61 26.36
CA GLN A 36 -12.79 3.68 27.83
C GLN A 36 -11.44 4.20 28.32
N LYS A 37 -10.39 4.10 27.48
CA LYS A 37 -9.05 4.63 27.73
C LYS A 37 -8.84 6.03 27.17
N GLY A 38 -9.88 6.67 26.62
CA GLY A 38 -9.83 8.04 26.12
C GLY A 38 -9.48 8.19 24.64
N ALA A 39 -9.54 7.11 23.85
CA ALA A 39 -9.40 7.23 22.40
C ALA A 39 -10.47 8.17 21.84
N THR A 40 -10.06 9.06 20.94
CA THR A 40 -10.98 9.88 20.16
C THR A 40 -10.95 9.45 18.70
N VAL A 41 -12.07 9.65 18.00
CA VAL A 41 -12.08 9.56 16.55
C VAL A 41 -11.48 10.87 16.04
N ALA A 42 -10.24 10.82 15.58
CA ALA A 42 -9.59 11.99 15.01
C ALA A 42 -10.32 12.43 13.73
N GLU A 43 -10.45 13.74 13.53
CA GLU A 43 -10.88 14.28 12.24
C GLU A 43 -9.89 13.81 11.16
N LEU A 44 -10.41 13.35 10.03
CA LEU A 44 -9.60 12.91 8.89
C LEU A 44 -8.84 14.13 8.33
N LEU A 45 -7.57 14.23 8.69
CA LEU A 45 -6.67 15.24 8.18
C LEU A 45 -5.90 14.68 6.98
N SER A 46 -5.34 15.58 6.17
CA SER A 46 -4.53 15.18 5.02
C SER A 46 -3.37 16.15 4.80
N GLY A 47 -2.31 15.65 4.18
CA GLY A 47 -1.19 16.48 3.72
C GLY A 47 -0.03 16.57 4.71
N PHE A 48 0.05 15.66 5.68
CA PHE A 48 1.22 15.60 6.56
C PHE A 48 2.49 15.25 5.79
N PRO A 49 3.65 15.83 6.17
CA PRO A 49 4.92 15.49 5.56
C PRO A 49 5.26 14.00 5.73
N ILE A 50 5.76 13.38 4.65
CA ILE A 50 6.38 12.05 4.67
C ILE A 50 7.88 12.20 4.43
N HIS A 51 8.66 11.67 5.36
CA HIS A 51 10.10 11.52 5.23
C HIS A 51 10.48 10.04 5.12
N VAL A 52 11.21 9.62 4.10
CA VAL A 52 11.58 8.21 3.92
C VAL A 52 13.09 8.04 3.80
N ARG A 53 13.61 7.06 4.51
CA ARG A 53 14.96 6.55 4.36
C ARG A 53 14.91 5.27 3.54
N GLY A 54 15.71 5.23 2.48
CA GLY A 54 15.83 4.10 1.58
C GLY A 54 15.61 4.55 0.13
N HIS A 55 15.76 3.63 -0.81
CA HIS A 55 15.51 3.93 -2.20
C HIS A 55 14.00 4.02 -2.46
N THR A 56 13.44 5.23 -2.47
CA THR A 56 12.05 5.46 -2.86
C THR A 56 11.96 6.29 -4.13
N LEU A 57 11.12 5.84 -5.07
CA LEU A 57 11.07 6.42 -6.40
C LEU A 57 10.19 7.67 -6.55
N ARG A 58 9.45 8.10 -5.51
CA ARG A 58 8.57 9.30 -5.51
C ARG A 58 7.93 9.57 -4.13
N GLY A 59 7.46 10.82 -3.93
CA GLY A 59 6.39 11.14 -2.97
C GLY A 59 6.82 11.37 -1.51
N SER A 60 8.11 11.35 -1.22
CA SER A 60 8.67 11.62 0.11
C SER A 60 9.90 12.51 0.03
N SER A 61 10.21 13.21 1.12
CA SER A 61 11.51 13.83 1.30
C SER A 61 12.47 12.83 1.93
N ASP A 62 13.76 12.92 1.60
CA ASP A 62 14.76 12.02 2.15
C ASP A 62 15.04 12.36 3.62
N ILE A 63 15.07 11.34 4.49
CA ILE A 63 15.63 11.44 5.84
C ILE A 63 16.92 10.64 5.94
N SER A 64 17.98 11.28 6.41
CA SER A 64 19.27 10.61 6.56
C SER A 64 19.25 9.59 7.69
N LYS A 65 20.13 8.58 7.60
CA LYS A 65 20.30 7.57 8.66
C LYS A 65 20.56 8.18 10.05
N PRO A 66 21.42 9.21 10.22
CA PRO A 66 21.61 9.87 11.51
C PRO A 66 20.35 10.57 12.01
N GLN A 67 19.62 11.28 11.15
CA GLN A 67 18.37 11.96 11.52
C GLN A 67 17.31 10.96 11.98
N PHE A 68 17.08 9.89 11.21
CA PHE A 68 16.11 8.85 11.59
C PHE A 68 16.51 8.17 12.90
N THR A 69 17.80 7.87 13.09
CA THR A 69 18.29 7.27 14.35
C THR A 69 18.08 8.20 15.54
N LYS A 70 18.30 9.51 15.36
CA LYS A 70 18.06 10.52 16.40
C LYS A 70 16.57 10.63 16.73
N LEU A 71 15.72 10.68 15.71
CA LEU A 71 14.27 10.70 15.85
C LEU A 71 13.76 9.46 16.60
N LEU A 72 14.19 8.27 16.18
CA LEU A 72 13.80 7.01 16.82
C LEU A 72 14.14 7.03 18.31
N LYS A 73 15.35 7.48 18.69
CA LYS A 73 15.73 7.61 20.10
C LYS A 73 14.83 8.58 20.87
N GLN A 74 14.50 9.73 20.30
CA GLN A 74 13.61 10.71 20.94
C GLN A 74 12.20 10.14 21.13
N VAL A 75 11.65 9.50 20.10
CA VAL A 75 10.32 8.88 20.14
C VAL A 75 10.27 7.73 21.14
N THR A 76 11.26 6.83 21.14
CA THR A 76 11.27 5.71 22.09
C THR A 76 11.46 6.19 23.53
N SER A 77 12.29 7.22 23.76
CA SER A 77 12.42 7.84 25.09
C SER A 77 11.13 8.51 25.54
N HIS A 78 10.44 9.21 24.63
CA HIS A 78 9.13 9.80 24.89
C HIS A 78 8.11 8.73 25.28
N ILE A 79 7.90 7.71 24.45
CA ILE A 79 6.97 6.60 24.74
C ILE A 79 7.33 5.91 26.07
N SER A 80 8.62 5.73 26.37
CA SER A 80 9.07 5.12 27.63
C SER A 80 8.79 5.98 28.86
N SER A 81 8.56 7.28 28.69
CA SER A 81 8.22 8.19 29.80
C SER A 81 6.73 8.19 30.14
N ILE A 82 5.91 7.54 29.32
CA ILE A 82 4.45 7.49 29.46
C ILE A 82 4.05 6.27 30.29
N SER A 83 3.14 6.48 31.25
CA SER A 83 2.65 5.40 32.14
C SER A 83 1.94 4.27 31.40
N ASN A 84 1.10 4.61 30.43
CA ASN A 84 0.26 3.66 29.71
C ASN A 84 0.73 3.53 28.26
N ILE A 85 1.29 2.37 27.92
CA ILE A 85 1.73 2.06 26.57
C ILE A 85 0.70 1.14 25.91
N TYR A 86 0.35 1.45 24.67
CA TYR A 86 -0.61 0.67 23.89
C TYR A 86 0.11 -0.05 22.76
N VAL A 87 -0.12 -1.36 22.65
CA VAL A 87 0.46 -2.22 21.63
C VAL A 87 -0.67 -2.81 20.80
N HIS A 88 -0.53 -2.73 19.48
CA HIS A 88 -1.46 -3.36 18.56
C HIS A 88 -0.70 -4.21 17.54
N ASP A 89 -1.06 -5.48 17.51
CA ASP A 89 -0.51 -6.50 16.65
C ASP A 89 -1.48 -6.73 15.48
N GLY A 90 -1.02 -6.51 14.25
CA GLY A 90 -1.81 -6.68 13.03
C GLY A 90 -0.99 -7.21 11.86
N ALA A 91 -1.57 -7.17 10.66
CA ALA A 91 -0.89 -7.52 9.42
C ALA A 91 -1.32 -6.65 8.25
N ILE A 92 -0.39 -6.45 7.30
CA ILE A 92 -0.69 -6.01 5.93
C ILE A 92 -0.79 -7.24 5.05
N GLY A 93 -1.87 -7.29 4.28
CA GLY A 93 -2.38 -8.53 3.73
C GLY A 93 -3.03 -9.38 4.83
N PRO A 94 -4.17 -10.01 4.54
CA PRO A 94 -4.76 -10.98 5.44
C PRO A 94 -3.87 -12.21 5.57
N ARG A 95 -4.26 -13.14 6.45
CA ARG A 95 -3.46 -14.33 6.79
C ARG A 95 -3.12 -15.17 5.54
N SER A 96 -1.90 -15.01 5.05
CA SER A 96 -1.30 -15.70 3.90
C SER A 96 0.19 -15.90 4.14
N THR A 97 0.87 -16.66 3.27
CA THR A 97 2.32 -16.86 3.33
C THR A 97 3.12 -15.58 3.05
N CYS A 98 2.53 -14.65 2.30
CA CYS A 98 3.17 -13.40 1.88
C CYS A 98 2.72 -12.17 2.68
N ASN A 99 1.94 -12.33 3.74
CA ASN A 99 1.53 -11.22 4.59
C ASN A 99 2.73 -10.59 5.32
N VAL A 100 2.56 -9.37 5.83
CA VAL A 100 3.56 -8.68 6.64
C VAL A 100 2.99 -8.48 8.02
N ASN A 101 3.59 -9.11 9.03
CA ASN A 101 3.18 -8.90 10.42
C ASN A 101 3.68 -7.55 10.92
N ILE A 102 2.83 -6.86 11.68
CA ILE A 102 3.07 -5.49 12.13
C ILE A 102 2.80 -5.38 13.61
N ARG A 103 3.70 -4.72 14.32
CA ARG A 103 3.49 -4.29 15.71
C ARG A 103 3.53 -2.78 15.80
N MET A 104 2.43 -2.18 16.21
CA MET A 104 2.37 -0.80 16.63
C MET A 104 2.64 -0.68 18.12
N ILE A 105 3.43 0.30 18.50
CA ILE A 105 3.73 0.71 19.87
C ILE A 105 3.36 2.19 19.96
N SER A 106 2.41 2.53 20.83
CA SER A 106 1.87 3.88 20.95
C SER A 106 1.86 4.37 22.41
N ASP A 107 2.04 5.67 22.58
CA ASP A 107 1.76 6.40 23.82
C ASP A 107 0.28 6.81 23.97
N GLY A 108 -0.52 6.67 22.92
CA GLY A 108 -1.92 7.13 22.89
C GLY A 108 -2.90 6.09 22.32
N PRO A 109 -4.15 6.04 22.84
CA PRO A 109 -5.14 5.07 22.39
C PRO A 109 -5.84 5.47 21.08
N SER A 110 -5.83 6.74 20.67
CA SER A 110 -6.52 7.23 19.45
C SER A 110 -5.80 6.78 18.18
N SER A 111 -4.47 6.86 18.20
CA SER A 111 -3.62 6.32 17.14
C SER A 111 -3.80 4.80 16.98
N VAL A 112 -3.90 4.06 18.08
CA VAL A 112 -4.20 2.61 18.04
C VAL A 112 -5.58 2.33 17.46
N LEU A 113 -6.58 3.13 17.81
CA LEU A 113 -7.93 3.01 17.25
C LEU A 113 -7.89 3.21 15.72
N ALA A 114 -7.29 4.30 15.24
CA ALA A 114 -7.16 4.59 13.81
C ALA A 114 -6.44 3.46 13.06
N PHE A 115 -5.33 2.96 13.63
CA PHE A 115 -4.54 1.88 13.06
C PHE A 115 -5.30 0.54 13.02
N SER A 116 -5.98 0.18 14.10
CA SER A 116 -6.74 -1.08 14.22
C SER A 116 -7.88 -1.22 13.21
N ASN A 117 -8.41 -0.09 12.74
CA ASN A 117 -9.49 -0.07 11.75
C ASN A 117 -9.01 -0.42 10.33
N ILE A 118 -7.72 -0.27 10.03
CA ILE A 118 -7.19 -0.44 8.66
C ILE A 118 -6.34 -1.70 8.45
N ILE A 119 -5.80 -2.28 9.53
CA ILE A 119 -4.93 -3.46 9.45
C ILE A 119 -5.68 -4.77 9.74
N TRP A 120 -5.23 -5.85 9.11
CA TRP A 120 -5.74 -7.19 9.36
C TRP A 120 -5.39 -7.67 10.76
N GLU A 121 -6.30 -8.43 11.38
CA GLU A 121 -6.04 -9.06 12.66
C GLU A 121 -4.96 -10.15 12.53
N THR A 122 -4.02 -10.16 13.47
CA THR A 122 -3.05 -11.26 13.61
C THR A 122 -2.90 -11.66 15.06
N SER A 123 -2.37 -12.86 15.29
CA SER A 123 -2.04 -13.30 16.65
C SER A 123 -0.67 -12.78 17.06
N SER A 124 -0.50 -12.39 18.33
CA SER A 124 0.81 -12.00 18.87
C SER A 124 1.88 -13.08 18.71
N ARG A 125 1.47 -14.35 18.70
CA ARG A 125 2.37 -15.49 18.43
C ARG A 125 2.93 -15.46 17.00
N ALA A 126 2.14 -15.02 16.02
CA ALA A 126 2.60 -14.89 14.64
C ALA A 126 3.71 -13.84 14.53
N ILE A 127 3.52 -12.67 15.17
CA ILE A 127 4.56 -11.63 15.23
C ILE A 127 5.83 -12.10 15.92
N SER A 128 5.71 -12.80 17.06
CA SER A 128 6.89 -13.30 17.78
C SER A 128 7.68 -14.35 17.01
N LYS A 129 7.05 -15.04 16.05
CA LYS A 129 7.71 -16.03 15.17
C LYS A 129 8.22 -15.41 13.87
N ASP A 130 7.76 -14.21 13.54
CA ASP A 130 8.19 -13.51 12.34
C ASP A 130 9.63 -13.01 12.54
N SER A 131 10.51 -13.34 11.60
CA SER A 131 11.91 -12.90 11.60
C SER A 131 12.06 -11.42 11.21
N CYS A 132 11.06 -10.83 10.55
CA CYS A 132 11.09 -9.47 10.04
C CYS A 132 9.73 -8.76 10.19
N PRO A 133 9.22 -8.58 11.43
CA PRO A 133 7.98 -7.83 11.63
C PRO A 133 8.23 -6.33 11.46
N LEU A 134 7.33 -5.66 10.74
CA LEU A 134 7.32 -4.21 10.63
C LEU A 134 6.97 -3.62 12.00
N THR A 135 7.71 -2.59 12.42
CA THR A 135 7.45 -1.90 13.69
C THR A 135 6.94 -0.48 13.44
N VAL A 136 5.79 -0.13 13.99
CA VAL A 136 5.23 1.22 13.96
C VAL A 136 5.37 1.84 15.35
N TYR A 137 6.01 2.99 15.46
CA TYR A 137 6.02 3.80 16.66
C TYR A 137 5.06 4.97 16.44
N ALA A 138 4.00 5.04 17.23
CA ALA A 138 3.13 6.20 17.26
C ALA A 138 3.39 7.01 18.52
N ALA A 139 3.69 8.28 18.32
CA ALA A 139 4.00 9.23 19.35
C ALA A 139 2.95 10.34 19.26
N GLU A 140 1.72 9.99 19.64
CA GLU A 140 0.51 10.82 19.60
C GLU A 140 0.68 12.10 20.44
N SER A 141 1.32 12.00 21.60
CA SER A 141 1.50 13.12 22.53
C SER A 141 2.87 13.80 22.47
N ILE A 142 3.70 13.46 21.48
CA ILE A 142 5.04 14.02 21.35
C ILE A 142 4.99 15.50 20.97
N SER A 143 5.97 16.26 21.47
CA SER A 143 6.08 17.69 21.16
C SER A 143 6.31 17.92 19.65
N PRO A 144 5.61 18.89 19.04
CA PRO A 144 5.85 19.32 17.66
C PRO A 144 7.30 19.75 17.38
N GLY A 145 8.00 20.26 18.40
CA GLY A 145 9.39 20.71 18.30
C GLY A 145 10.39 19.60 17.96
N VAL A 146 9.98 18.34 18.01
CA VAL A 146 10.84 17.19 17.64
C VAL A 146 11.34 17.32 16.20
N SER A 147 10.48 17.72 15.25
CA SER A 147 10.87 17.91 13.83
C SER A 147 12.03 18.90 13.68
N ASN A 148 11.93 20.04 14.36
CA ASN A 148 12.97 21.08 14.36
C ASN A 148 14.27 20.57 14.99
N SER A 149 14.17 19.81 16.08
CA SER A 149 15.35 19.28 16.79
C SER A 149 16.20 18.30 15.95
N ILE A 150 15.63 17.72 14.89
CA ILE A 150 16.29 16.81 13.96
C ILE A 150 16.53 17.42 12.57
N GLY A 151 16.18 18.70 12.40
CA GLY A 151 16.41 19.45 11.16
C GLY A 151 15.53 19.01 9.99
N LEU A 152 14.30 18.55 10.25
CA LEU A 152 13.32 18.22 9.20
C LEU A 152 12.49 19.44 8.75
N GLY A 153 12.65 20.60 9.39
CA GLY A 153 11.94 21.84 9.07
C GLY A 153 10.63 22.04 9.85
N THR A 154 10.00 23.20 9.63
CA THR A 154 8.77 23.66 10.33
C THR A 154 7.47 23.16 9.70
N GLU A 155 7.52 22.35 8.64
CA GLU A 155 6.31 21.86 7.94
C GLU A 155 5.48 20.83 8.74
N GLY A 156 5.81 20.59 10.02
CA GLY A 156 5.26 19.52 10.86
C GLY A 156 4.74 19.98 12.23
N ASP A 157 4.29 21.24 12.37
CA ASP A 157 3.84 21.82 13.64
C ASP A 157 2.70 21.04 14.34
N ASN A 158 1.99 20.17 13.63
CA ASN A 158 0.97 19.27 14.19
C ASN A 158 1.34 17.78 14.12
N GLY A 159 2.41 17.40 13.40
CA GLY A 159 2.79 16.00 13.20
C GLY A 159 3.52 15.77 11.88
N PHE A 160 4.06 14.55 11.71
CA PHE A 160 4.67 14.08 10.46
C PHE A 160 4.84 12.55 10.48
N ILE A 161 5.14 11.95 9.32
CA ILE A 161 5.44 10.53 9.16
C ILE A 161 6.90 10.37 8.74
N ALA A 162 7.62 9.46 9.38
CA ALA A 162 8.98 9.08 9.00
C ALA A 162 9.11 7.56 8.86
N ALA A 163 9.73 7.07 7.79
CA ALA A 163 9.91 5.65 7.55
C ALA A 163 11.35 5.28 7.24
N ASP A 164 11.75 4.06 7.61
CA ASP A 164 13.02 3.44 7.26
C ASP A 164 12.76 2.08 6.63
N ILE A 165 12.87 2.03 5.30
CA ILE A 165 12.57 0.84 4.48
C ILE A 165 13.48 -0.32 4.85
N GLU A 166 14.78 -0.07 5.04
CA GLU A 166 15.75 -1.12 5.35
C GLU A 166 15.51 -1.74 6.73
N ARG A 167 14.96 -0.97 7.67
CA ARG A 167 14.65 -1.45 9.02
C ARG A 167 13.21 -1.93 9.20
N SER A 168 12.37 -1.79 8.17
CA SER A 168 10.91 -2.00 8.26
C SER A 168 10.30 -1.25 9.46
N MET A 169 10.62 0.04 9.58
CA MET A 169 10.17 0.89 10.69
C MET A 169 9.38 2.08 10.18
N LEU A 170 8.27 2.38 10.87
CA LEU A 170 7.46 3.58 10.70
C LEU A 170 7.42 4.35 12.02
N ILE A 171 7.52 5.67 11.94
CA ILE A 171 7.33 6.60 13.04
C ILE A 171 6.22 7.56 12.62
N VAL A 172 5.19 7.68 13.46
CA VAL A 172 4.07 8.61 13.27
C VAL A 172 4.04 9.55 14.46
N CYS A 173 4.27 10.84 14.24
CA CYS A 173 4.38 11.85 15.28
C CYS A 173 3.15 12.76 15.32
N GLY A 174 2.72 13.14 16.51
CA GLY A 174 1.63 14.09 16.72
C GLY A 174 0.31 13.57 16.17
N THR A 175 -0.44 14.43 15.48
CA THR A 175 -1.74 14.08 14.89
C THR A 175 -1.64 13.41 13.53
N ALA A 176 -0.44 13.11 13.01
CA ALA A 176 -0.26 12.52 11.68
C ALA A 176 -0.91 11.12 11.53
N PHE A 177 -1.26 10.44 12.63
CA PHE A 177 -2.02 9.19 12.57
C PHE A 177 -3.44 9.35 12.02
N SER A 178 -3.97 10.59 11.99
CA SER A 178 -5.27 10.88 11.39
C SER A 178 -5.23 10.97 9.87
N ASP A 179 -4.04 11.08 9.25
CA ASP A 179 -3.84 10.95 7.81
C ASP A 179 -3.65 9.48 7.43
N ILE A 180 -4.80 8.79 7.39
CA ILE A 180 -4.89 7.36 7.10
C ILE A 180 -4.32 7.04 5.72
N ASN A 181 -4.52 7.91 4.73
CA ASN A 181 -4.08 7.66 3.36
C ASN A 181 -2.55 7.69 3.27
N ARG A 182 -1.90 8.71 3.82
CA ARG A 182 -0.43 8.79 3.88
C ARG A 182 0.18 7.67 4.71
N THR A 183 -0.47 7.29 5.80
CA THR A 183 -0.08 6.14 6.61
C THR A 183 -0.13 4.85 5.81
N LYS A 184 -1.23 4.59 5.08
CA LYS A 184 -1.39 3.43 4.19
C LYS A 184 -0.34 3.40 3.08
N GLU A 185 -0.13 4.52 2.38
CA GLU A 185 0.88 4.65 1.32
C GLU A 185 2.28 4.29 1.83
N THR A 186 2.65 4.82 3.00
CA THR A 186 3.97 4.57 3.60
C THR A 186 4.11 3.12 4.07
N LEU A 187 3.05 2.56 4.65
CA LEU A 187 2.99 1.16 5.06
C LEU A 187 3.10 0.18 3.89
N VAL A 188 2.51 0.50 2.73
CA VAL A 188 2.69 -0.28 1.50
C VAL A 188 4.15 -0.27 1.08
N ALA A 189 4.78 0.91 1.01
CA ALA A 189 6.20 1.03 0.65
C ALA A 189 7.12 0.22 1.58
N LEU A 190 6.84 0.22 2.88
CA LEU A 190 7.60 -0.58 3.86
C LEU A 190 7.37 -2.09 3.73
N SER A 191 6.19 -2.49 3.25
CA SER A 191 5.78 -3.90 3.18
C SER A 191 6.19 -4.57 1.87
N GLU A 192 6.25 -3.81 0.79
CA GLU A 192 6.62 -4.26 -0.55
C GLU A 192 7.84 -5.21 -0.59
N PRO A 193 9.01 -4.89 0.01
CA PRO A 193 10.18 -5.78 -0.07
C PRO A 193 9.94 -7.11 0.64
N VAL A 194 9.23 -7.07 1.77
CA VAL A 194 8.91 -8.27 2.58
C VAL A 194 7.93 -9.15 1.82
N ILE A 195 6.91 -8.56 1.19
CA ILE A 195 5.91 -9.27 0.38
C ILE A 195 6.59 -9.94 -0.81
N PHE A 196 7.44 -9.19 -1.52
CA PHE A 196 8.20 -9.68 -2.66
C PHE A 196 9.12 -10.84 -2.26
N ALA A 197 9.85 -10.71 -1.16
CA ALA A 197 10.72 -11.77 -0.63
C ALA A 197 9.94 -13.03 -0.20
N ARG A 198 8.67 -12.90 0.17
CA ARG A 198 7.77 -14.02 0.52
C ARG A 198 7.00 -14.59 -0.68
N GLY A 199 7.34 -14.17 -1.91
CA GLY A 199 6.72 -14.67 -3.13
C GLY A 199 5.36 -14.04 -3.48
N GLY A 200 4.98 -12.96 -2.81
CA GLY A 200 3.84 -12.13 -3.20
C GLY A 200 4.26 -11.01 -4.15
N LEU A 201 3.37 -10.59 -5.02
CA LEU A 201 3.57 -9.47 -5.93
C LEU A 201 2.70 -8.28 -5.47
N PRO A 202 3.30 -7.24 -4.86
CA PRO A 202 2.56 -6.03 -4.49
C PRO A 202 2.24 -5.21 -5.74
N LEU A 203 0.97 -4.85 -5.93
CA LEU A 203 0.48 -4.16 -7.12
C LEU A 203 -0.45 -3.02 -6.73
N PRO A 204 -0.38 -1.82 -7.35
CA PRO A 204 -1.26 -0.69 -7.02
C PRO A 204 -2.68 -0.81 -7.63
N GLY A 205 -3.06 -2.01 -8.10
CA GLY A 205 -4.35 -2.26 -8.74
C GLY A 205 -5.53 -2.23 -7.76
N ARG A 206 -6.75 -2.22 -8.32
CA ARG A 206 -8.01 -2.36 -7.59
C ARG A 206 -8.74 -3.63 -8.00
N LEU A 207 -9.54 -4.17 -7.09
CA LEU A 207 -10.31 -5.39 -7.32
C LEU A 207 -11.73 -5.06 -7.75
N LEU A 208 -12.14 -5.68 -8.86
CA LEU A 208 -13.52 -5.80 -9.30
C LEU A 208 -13.95 -7.27 -9.24
N VAL A 209 -15.18 -7.53 -8.83
CA VAL A 209 -15.73 -8.90 -8.77
C VAL A 209 -17.07 -8.94 -9.49
N PHE A 210 -17.15 -9.80 -10.51
CA PHE A 210 -18.36 -10.06 -11.30
C PHE A 210 -18.76 -11.53 -11.12
N GLY A 211 -19.72 -11.78 -10.23
CA GLY A 211 -20.06 -13.15 -9.82
C GLY A 211 -18.82 -13.87 -9.26
N ASP A 212 -18.36 -14.93 -9.94
CA ASP A 212 -17.15 -15.67 -9.60
C ASP A 212 -15.84 -15.12 -10.23
N SER A 213 -15.95 -14.15 -11.13
CA SER A 213 -14.80 -13.57 -11.84
C SER A 213 -14.15 -12.46 -11.03
N VAL A 214 -12.85 -12.58 -10.80
CA VAL A 214 -12.02 -11.57 -10.13
C VAL A 214 -11.20 -10.83 -11.18
N VAL A 215 -11.33 -9.51 -11.25
CA VAL A 215 -10.56 -8.69 -12.20
C VAL A 215 -9.64 -7.75 -11.43
N LEU A 216 -8.37 -7.74 -11.83
CA LEU A 216 -7.41 -6.76 -11.33
C LEU A 216 -7.32 -5.58 -12.30
N LEU A 217 -7.75 -4.41 -11.82
CA LEU A 217 -7.84 -3.18 -12.59
C LEU A 217 -6.68 -2.23 -12.27
N PHE A 218 -5.95 -1.79 -13.29
CA PHE A 218 -4.96 -0.72 -13.19
C PHE A 218 -5.47 0.50 -13.94
N ALA A 219 -5.69 1.61 -13.26
CA ALA A 219 -6.25 2.81 -13.87
C ALA A 219 -5.71 4.10 -13.24
N PRO A 220 -5.80 5.24 -13.95
CA PRO A 220 -5.70 6.57 -13.34
C PRO A 220 -6.63 6.75 -12.14
N GLU A 221 -6.20 7.49 -11.12
CA GLU A 221 -6.98 7.66 -9.88
C GLU A 221 -8.31 8.39 -10.08
N ASP A 222 -8.39 9.33 -11.03
CA ASP A 222 -9.64 9.99 -11.43
C ASP A 222 -10.68 8.99 -11.96
N ILE A 223 -10.21 7.95 -12.67
CA ILE A 223 -11.06 6.86 -13.15
C ILE A 223 -11.41 5.90 -12.01
N ILE A 224 -10.46 5.57 -11.13
CA ILE A 224 -10.74 4.77 -9.94
C ILE A 224 -11.81 5.43 -9.08
N GLN A 225 -11.74 6.75 -8.92
CA GLN A 225 -12.72 7.51 -8.15
C GLN A 225 -14.10 7.47 -8.80
N SER A 226 -14.18 7.50 -10.14
CA SER A 226 -15.47 7.45 -10.85
C SER A 226 -16.16 6.08 -10.74
N CYS A 227 -15.39 4.99 -10.57
CA CYS A 227 -15.94 3.63 -10.37
C CYS A 227 -15.84 3.10 -8.93
N ALA A 228 -15.51 3.95 -7.94
CA ALA A 228 -15.21 3.55 -6.57
C ALA A 228 -16.33 2.74 -5.87
N VAL A 229 -17.58 2.93 -6.27
CA VAL A 229 -18.75 2.20 -5.72
C VAL A 229 -18.81 0.73 -6.16
N PHE A 230 -18.10 0.36 -7.22
CA PHE A 230 -18.05 -1.00 -7.75
C PHE A 230 -16.80 -1.78 -7.30
N LEU A 231 -15.81 -1.08 -6.72
CA LEU A 231 -14.56 -1.69 -6.28
C LEU A 231 -14.74 -2.35 -4.92
N ILE A 232 -14.03 -3.46 -4.72
CA ILE A 232 -13.95 -4.15 -3.44
C ILE A 232 -13.29 -3.26 -2.38
N SER A 233 -12.17 -2.61 -2.75
CA SER A 233 -11.48 -1.64 -1.91
C SER A 233 -11.30 -0.34 -2.67
N ARG A 234 -11.57 0.77 -1.98
CA ARG A 234 -11.24 2.12 -2.47
C ARG A 234 -9.75 2.39 -2.34
N ASP A 235 -9.12 1.81 -1.31
CA ASP A 235 -7.69 1.98 -1.05
C ASP A 235 -6.85 1.34 -2.15
N ALA A 236 -5.70 1.94 -2.39
CA ALA A 236 -4.78 1.44 -3.39
C ALA A 236 -4.08 0.16 -2.95
N GLY A 237 -4.22 -0.84 -3.80
CA GLY A 237 -3.26 -1.91 -3.94
C GLY A 237 -3.67 -3.25 -3.35
N VAL A 238 -3.06 -4.27 -3.93
CA VAL A 238 -3.28 -5.68 -3.63
C VAL A 238 -1.96 -6.44 -3.59
N ILE A 239 -2.01 -7.62 -3.02
CA ILE A 239 -0.98 -8.63 -3.10
C ILE A 239 -1.52 -9.75 -3.99
N LEU A 240 -0.83 -10.01 -5.09
CA LEU A 240 -1.07 -11.17 -5.95
C LEU A 240 -0.10 -12.28 -5.58
N SER A 241 -0.59 -13.47 -5.29
CA SER A 241 0.23 -14.65 -4.94
C SER A 241 -0.31 -15.89 -5.65
N SER A 242 0.35 -17.05 -5.47
CA SER A 242 -0.18 -18.33 -5.92
C SER A 242 -1.51 -18.72 -5.27
N GLU A 243 -1.83 -18.17 -4.09
CA GLU A 243 -3.10 -18.44 -3.39
C GLU A 243 -4.26 -17.61 -3.95
N GLY A 244 -3.98 -16.54 -4.69
CA GLY A 244 -4.99 -15.62 -5.20
C GLY A 244 -4.61 -14.15 -4.99
N VAL A 245 -5.62 -13.29 -4.91
CA VAL A 245 -5.46 -11.84 -4.72
C VAL A 245 -6.05 -11.40 -3.39
N MET A 246 -5.34 -10.53 -2.70
CA MET A 246 -5.81 -9.96 -1.43
C MET A 246 -5.52 -8.46 -1.35
N PRO A 247 -6.40 -7.66 -0.73
CA PRO A 247 -6.11 -6.26 -0.44
C PRO A 247 -4.96 -6.11 0.57
N PHE A 248 -4.23 -4.99 0.53
CA PHE A 248 -3.25 -4.68 1.59
C PHE A 248 -3.93 -4.44 2.95
N PHE A 249 -5.04 -3.70 2.95
CA PHE A 249 -5.73 -3.20 4.13
C PHE A 249 -7.16 -3.73 4.22
N ARG A 250 -7.72 -3.68 5.43
CA ARG A 250 -9.14 -3.91 5.65
C ARG A 250 -9.95 -2.81 4.98
N PHE A 251 -11.12 -3.19 4.48
CA PHE A 251 -12.11 -2.28 3.94
C PHE A 251 -13.47 -2.58 4.59
N GLY A 252 -14.22 -1.52 4.92
CA GLY A 252 -15.57 -1.61 5.49
C GLY A 252 -15.65 -1.35 7.00
N ASP A 253 -16.74 -0.70 7.43
CA ASP A 253 -17.14 -0.60 8.83
C ASP A 253 -17.65 -1.97 9.30
N THR A 254 -17.00 -2.53 10.32
CA THR A 254 -17.50 -3.59 11.21
C THR A 254 -18.53 -4.59 10.63
N ASN A 255 -18.09 -5.84 10.42
CA ASN A 255 -18.91 -7.06 10.24
C ASN A 255 -19.37 -7.43 8.81
N THR A 256 -18.91 -6.78 7.73
CA THR A 256 -19.06 -7.39 6.41
C THR A 256 -17.99 -8.47 6.23
N ASN A 257 -18.42 -9.74 6.35
CA ASN A 257 -17.63 -10.95 6.07
C ASN A 257 -17.31 -11.08 4.56
N GLY A 258 -16.69 -10.05 3.97
CA GLY A 258 -16.08 -10.18 2.65
C GLY A 258 -14.93 -11.20 2.72
N PRO A 259 -14.65 -11.95 1.65
CA PRO A 259 -13.51 -12.84 1.65
C PRO A 259 -12.24 -11.99 1.73
N ASN A 260 -11.34 -12.38 2.63
CA ASN A 260 -10.04 -11.73 2.76
C ASN A 260 -9.08 -12.17 1.64
N LEU A 261 -9.35 -13.33 1.03
CA LEU A 261 -8.62 -13.88 -0.09
C LEU A 261 -9.59 -14.14 -1.24
N TYR A 262 -9.30 -13.55 -2.40
CA TYR A 262 -10.02 -13.76 -3.64
C TYR A 262 -9.28 -14.77 -4.50
N LYS A 263 -10.01 -15.45 -5.39
CA LYS A 263 -9.42 -16.33 -6.42
C LYS A 263 -8.39 -15.57 -7.25
N LEU A 264 -7.52 -16.30 -7.93
CA LEU A 264 -6.64 -15.72 -8.96
C LEU A 264 -7.47 -14.88 -9.95
N PRO A 265 -6.92 -13.75 -10.44
CA PRO A 265 -7.66 -12.92 -11.38
C PRO A 265 -8.02 -13.73 -12.63
N SER A 266 -9.29 -13.71 -13.01
CA SER A 266 -9.72 -14.22 -14.30
C SER A 266 -9.23 -13.32 -15.44
N ALA A 267 -8.90 -12.06 -15.15
CA ALA A 267 -8.22 -11.16 -16.07
C ALA A 267 -7.49 -10.01 -15.35
N ILE A 268 -6.50 -9.44 -16.04
CA ILE A 268 -5.92 -8.12 -15.73
C ILE A 268 -6.38 -7.11 -16.77
N VAL A 269 -6.81 -5.94 -16.32
CA VAL A 269 -7.26 -4.86 -17.19
C VAL A 269 -6.47 -3.58 -16.91
N LEU A 270 -5.80 -3.08 -17.93
CA LEU A 270 -5.07 -1.82 -17.94
C LEU A 270 -5.96 -0.76 -18.59
N ILE A 271 -6.33 0.26 -17.84
CA ILE A 271 -7.07 1.40 -18.34
C ILE A 271 -6.09 2.49 -18.76
N THR A 272 -6.28 2.98 -19.98
CA THR A 272 -5.65 4.20 -20.47
C THR A 272 -6.74 5.18 -20.89
N SER A 273 -6.43 6.47 -20.88
CA SER A 273 -7.24 7.48 -21.59
C SER A 273 -6.34 8.05 -22.67
N ASP A 274 -6.68 7.78 -23.93
CA ASP A 274 -5.93 8.26 -25.09
C ASP A 274 -6.90 8.87 -26.11
N ASP A 275 -6.71 10.15 -26.40
CA ASP A 275 -7.53 10.93 -27.32
C ASP A 275 -7.01 10.89 -28.77
N SER A 276 -5.82 10.33 -28.98
CA SER A 276 -5.17 10.28 -30.29
C SER A 276 -5.85 9.34 -31.29
N ARG A 277 -6.88 8.58 -30.86
CA ARG A 277 -7.62 7.55 -31.63
C ARG A 277 -6.72 6.42 -32.15
N THR A 278 -5.51 6.30 -31.60
CA THR A 278 -4.52 5.29 -32.01
C THR A 278 -4.68 3.98 -31.24
N ILE A 279 -5.07 4.07 -29.97
CA ILE A 279 -5.37 2.92 -29.10
C ILE A 279 -6.83 2.50 -29.31
N PRO A 280 -7.11 1.23 -29.69
CA PRO A 280 -8.48 0.72 -29.79
C PRO A 280 -9.26 0.82 -28.47
N SER A 281 -10.59 0.76 -28.53
CA SER A 281 -11.44 0.81 -27.32
C SER A 281 -11.13 -0.30 -26.33
N ALA A 282 -10.93 -1.53 -26.82
CA ALA A 282 -10.45 -2.67 -26.06
C ALA A 282 -9.53 -3.54 -26.92
N SER A 283 -8.52 -4.14 -26.32
CA SER A 283 -7.58 -5.03 -27.01
C SER A 283 -7.02 -6.09 -26.07
N LYS A 284 -6.85 -7.31 -26.58
CA LYS A 284 -6.17 -8.39 -25.86
C LYS A 284 -4.66 -8.19 -25.98
N LEU A 285 -3.97 -8.25 -24.85
CA LEU A 285 -2.52 -8.12 -24.77
C LEU A 285 -1.87 -9.49 -24.63
N SER A 286 -0.70 -9.66 -25.23
CA SER A 286 0.24 -10.69 -24.77
C SER A 286 0.81 -10.32 -23.39
N PRO A 287 1.35 -11.28 -22.61
CA PRO A 287 1.98 -10.97 -21.32
C PRO A 287 3.08 -9.90 -21.41
N GLY A 288 3.86 -9.92 -22.48
CA GLY A 288 4.91 -8.93 -22.73
C GLY A 288 4.37 -7.53 -23.05
N GLN A 289 3.27 -7.44 -23.80
CA GLN A 289 2.57 -6.17 -24.01
C GLN A 289 1.92 -5.65 -22.73
N ALA A 290 1.28 -6.52 -21.94
CA ALA A 290 0.69 -6.15 -20.67
C ALA A 290 1.74 -5.54 -19.72
N ALA A 291 2.89 -6.21 -19.60
CA ALA A 291 4.00 -5.71 -18.80
C ALA A 291 4.59 -4.40 -19.35
N TYR A 292 4.68 -4.24 -20.67
CA TYR A 292 5.14 -3.00 -21.31
C TYR A 292 4.21 -1.82 -21.04
N HIS A 293 2.89 -2.02 -21.19
CA HIS A 293 1.89 -1.00 -20.88
C HIS A 293 1.81 -0.71 -19.38
N PHE A 294 1.96 -1.73 -18.53
CA PHE A 294 2.05 -1.57 -17.08
C PHE A 294 3.27 -0.74 -16.66
N LEU A 295 4.46 -1.07 -17.18
CA LEU A 295 5.69 -0.35 -16.91
C LEU A 295 5.61 1.13 -17.33
N ALA A 296 4.97 1.41 -18.46
CA ALA A 296 4.78 2.78 -18.94
C ALA A 296 3.71 3.54 -18.14
N GLY A 297 2.58 2.89 -17.87
CA GLY A 297 1.40 3.47 -17.22
C GLY A 297 0.91 4.74 -17.90
N HIS A 298 0.56 4.65 -19.19
CA HIS A 298 0.12 5.79 -19.98
C HIS A 298 -1.28 6.30 -19.57
N GLN A 299 -1.37 7.59 -19.27
CA GLN A 299 -2.57 8.27 -18.81
C GLN A 299 -2.66 9.65 -19.48
N ASN A 300 -3.48 9.79 -20.53
CA ASN A 300 -3.79 11.04 -21.21
C ASN A 300 -2.53 11.88 -21.55
N GLY A 301 -1.59 11.26 -22.27
CA GLY A 301 -0.33 11.90 -22.66
C GLY A 301 0.75 11.96 -21.58
N LYS A 302 0.46 11.54 -20.34
CA LYS A 302 1.43 11.38 -19.25
C LYS A 302 1.78 9.91 -19.05
N PHE A 303 2.90 9.66 -18.39
CA PHE A 303 3.35 8.32 -18.02
C PHE A 303 3.55 8.24 -16.51
N VAL A 304 2.91 7.26 -15.89
CA VAL A 304 2.97 6.96 -14.45
C VAL A 304 3.40 5.50 -14.31
N PRO A 305 4.72 5.21 -14.25
CA PRO A 305 5.23 3.85 -14.26
C PRO A 305 4.60 2.94 -13.22
N ALA A 306 4.21 1.73 -13.63
CA ALA A 306 3.52 0.75 -12.80
C ALA A 306 2.21 1.26 -12.15
N PHE A 307 1.66 2.40 -12.61
CA PHE A 307 0.49 3.07 -12.01
C PHE A 307 0.69 3.53 -10.56
N HIS A 308 1.93 3.61 -10.08
CA HIS A 308 2.22 3.96 -8.69
C HIS A 308 2.28 5.50 -8.49
N LYS A 309 1.54 6.02 -7.51
CA LYS A 309 1.54 7.46 -7.16
C LYS A 309 2.27 7.79 -5.85
N GLY A 310 2.33 6.85 -4.91
CA GLY A 310 2.97 7.00 -3.61
C GLY A 310 4.45 6.60 -3.60
N PRO A 311 5.09 6.59 -2.41
CA PRO A 311 6.38 5.94 -2.25
C PRO A 311 6.28 4.47 -2.65
N SER A 312 7.32 3.98 -3.32
CA SER A 312 7.53 2.57 -3.60
C SER A 312 9.00 2.27 -3.43
N SER A 313 9.26 1.12 -2.84
CA SER A 313 10.59 0.55 -2.58
C SER A 313 11.05 -0.41 -3.67
N ILE A 314 10.14 -0.82 -4.57
CA ILE A 314 10.45 -1.75 -5.67
C ILE A 314 10.56 -0.96 -6.97
N ASP A 315 11.59 -1.30 -7.76
CA ASP A 315 11.73 -0.73 -9.09
C ASP A 315 10.57 -1.16 -10.01
N PRO A 316 9.89 -0.23 -10.72
CA PRO A 316 8.80 -0.54 -11.62
C PRO A 316 9.16 -1.56 -12.70
N LEU A 317 10.42 -1.63 -13.14
CA LEU A 317 10.88 -2.64 -14.09
C LEU A 317 10.87 -4.03 -13.46
N GLU A 318 11.29 -4.16 -12.21
CA GLU A 318 11.24 -5.44 -11.47
C GLU A 318 9.79 -5.86 -11.23
N LEU A 319 8.90 -4.93 -10.86
CA LEU A 319 7.46 -5.21 -10.77
C LEU A 319 6.88 -5.66 -12.11
N ALA A 320 7.24 -5.00 -13.21
CA ALA A 320 6.75 -5.36 -14.53
C ALA A 320 7.26 -6.73 -15.01
N LYS A 321 8.53 -7.07 -14.71
CA LYS A 321 9.10 -8.40 -14.97
C LYS A 321 8.35 -9.47 -14.19
N ALA A 322 8.13 -9.25 -12.90
CA ALA A 322 7.37 -10.18 -12.05
C ALA A 322 5.92 -10.34 -12.52
N LEU A 323 5.26 -9.25 -12.91
CA LEU A 323 3.92 -9.29 -13.50
C LEU A 323 3.90 -10.11 -14.79
N MET A 324 4.84 -9.88 -15.71
CA MET A 324 4.96 -10.65 -16.95
C MET A 324 5.11 -12.15 -16.68
N PHE A 325 5.93 -12.51 -15.68
CA PHE A 325 6.14 -13.90 -15.28
C PHE A 325 4.83 -14.52 -14.77
N VAL A 326 4.14 -13.87 -13.83
CA VAL A 326 2.87 -14.36 -13.28
C VAL A 326 1.81 -14.51 -14.37
N LEU A 327 1.71 -13.55 -15.30
CA LEU A 327 0.77 -13.61 -16.42
C LEU A 327 1.02 -14.82 -17.33
N LYS A 328 2.29 -15.21 -17.55
CA LYS A 328 2.65 -16.38 -18.34
C LYS A 328 2.36 -17.68 -17.59
N GLU A 329 2.87 -17.80 -16.38
CA GLU A 329 2.75 -19.02 -15.56
C GLU A 329 1.30 -19.38 -15.27
N GLN A 330 0.50 -18.39 -14.89
CA GLN A 330 -0.91 -18.57 -14.53
C GLN A 330 -1.86 -18.41 -15.74
N GLN A 331 -1.31 -18.14 -16.93
CA GLN A 331 -2.07 -17.91 -18.17
C GLN A 331 -3.20 -16.88 -18.02
N ILE A 332 -2.97 -15.84 -17.22
CA ILE A 332 -3.99 -14.81 -16.93
C ILE A 332 -4.15 -13.92 -18.17
N PRO A 333 -5.34 -13.83 -18.77
CA PRO A 333 -5.57 -12.95 -19.91
C PRO A 333 -5.46 -11.49 -19.47
N SER A 334 -4.86 -10.67 -20.35
CA SER A 334 -4.63 -9.26 -20.10
C SER A 334 -5.26 -8.41 -21.19
N PHE A 335 -5.84 -7.28 -20.80
CA PHE A 335 -6.52 -6.37 -21.73
C PHE A 335 -6.08 -4.92 -21.52
N LEU A 336 -6.04 -4.17 -22.62
CA LEU A 336 -5.92 -2.72 -22.61
C LEU A 336 -7.27 -2.14 -23.01
N VAL A 337 -7.82 -1.25 -22.18
CA VAL A 337 -9.09 -0.58 -22.43
C VAL A 337 -8.84 0.93 -22.46
N ASN A 338 -9.27 1.57 -23.54
CA ASN A 338 -9.24 3.02 -23.68
C ASN A 338 -10.55 3.60 -23.14
N ALA A 339 -10.49 4.25 -21.99
CA ALA A 339 -11.64 4.87 -21.32
C ALA A 339 -12.00 6.26 -21.87
N LYS A 340 -11.37 6.72 -22.96
CA LYS A 340 -11.64 8.04 -23.52
C LYS A 340 -13.12 8.20 -23.89
N GLY A 341 -13.76 9.23 -23.32
CA GLY A 341 -15.18 9.54 -23.51
C GLY A 341 -16.10 8.98 -22.42
N ILE A 342 -15.60 8.09 -21.55
CA ILE A 342 -16.35 7.48 -20.45
C ILE A 342 -15.61 7.58 -19.11
N GLU A 343 -14.58 8.42 -18.99
CA GLU A 343 -13.72 8.49 -17.80
C GLU A 343 -14.51 8.83 -16.52
N SER A 344 -15.53 9.68 -16.64
CA SER A 344 -16.42 10.07 -15.56
C SER A 344 -17.64 9.15 -15.39
N ALA A 345 -17.86 8.21 -16.31
CA ALA A 345 -19.00 7.31 -16.33
C ALA A 345 -18.62 5.93 -15.77
N GLY A 346 -18.37 5.85 -14.45
CA GLY A 346 -17.86 4.64 -13.81
C GLY A 346 -18.67 3.36 -14.09
N LYS A 347 -20.00 3.45 -14.18
CA LYS A 347 -20.87 2.31 -14.53
C LYS A 347 -20.66 1.82 -15.97
N GLU A 348 -20.47 2.74 -16.91
CA GLU A 348 -20.21 2.40 -18.31
C GLU A 348 -18.85 1.74 -18.46
N LEU A 349 -17.83 2.25 -17.74
CA LEU A 349 -16.51 1.62 -17.69
C LEU A 349 -16.57 0.20 -17.13
N VAL A 350 -17.28 -0.01 -16.02
CA VAL A 350 -17.44 -1.34 -15.41
C VAL A 350 -18.16 -2.30 -16.35
N THR A 351 -19.21 -1.84 -17.04
CA THR A 351 -19.92 -2.62 -18.08
C THR A 351 -18.98 -2.97 -19.24
N LEU A 352 -18.13 -2.03 -19.67
CA LEU A 352 -17.14 -2.27 -20.73
C LEU A 352 -16.10 -3.30 -20.29
N VAL A 353 -15.60 -3.20 -19.07
CA VAL A 353 -14.67 -4.18 -18.47
C VAL A 353 -15.31 -5.56 -18.45
N GLU A 354 -16.53 -5.69 -17.94
CA GLU A 354 -17.27 -6.96 -17.89
C GLU A 354 -17.49 -7.55 -19.30
N SER A 355 -17.89 -6.72 -20.26
CA SER A 355 -18.08 -7.12 -21.65
C SER A 355 -16.77 -7.62 -22.28
N THR A 356 -15.64 -6.98 -21.94
CA THR A 356 -14.30 -7.37 -22.44
C THR A 356 -13.92 -8.79 -22.02
N LEU A 357 -14.42 -9.28 -20.88
CA LEU A 357 -14.15 -10.65 -20.40
C LEU A 357 -14.90 -11.73 -21.20
N SER A 358 -16.05 -11.39 -21.77
CA SER A 358 -16.93 -12.33 -22.49
C SER A 358 -16.76 -12.27 -24.01
N MET A 359 -16.27 -11.15 -24.54
CA MET A 359 -16.09 -10.95 -25.98
C MET A 359 -14.78 -11.55 -26.50
N ASN A 360 -14.79 -11.98 -27.77
CA ASN A 360 -13.56 -12.33 -28.48
C ASN A 360 -12.85 -11.05 -28.95
N ILE A 361 -12.16 -10.39 -28.02
CA ILE A 361 -11.46 -9.12 -28.25
C ILE A 361 -10.22 -9.35 -29.13
N PRO A 362 -10.03 -8.55 -30.19
CA PRO A 362 -8.87 -8.70 -31.08
C PRO A 362 -7.54 -8.41 -30.37
N PRO A 363 -6.43 -9.00 -30.83
CA PRO A 363 -5.09 -8.66 -30.32
C PRO A 363 -4.77 -7.17 -30.52
N PHE A 364 -3.99 -6.62 -29.60
CA PHE A 364 -3.58 -5.21 -29.67
C PHE A 364 -2.80 -4.91 -30.94
N ARG A 365 -3.31 -3.91 -31.67
CA ARG A 365 -2.67 -3.30 -32.83
C ARG A 365 -2.95 -1.81 -32.81
N ALA A 366 -1.93 -1.02 -32.44
CA ALA A 366 -2.06 0.43 -32.49
C ALA A 366 -2.17 0.92 -33.93
N LYS A 367 -3.05 1.90 -34.15
CA LYS A 367 -3.17 2.60 -35.43
C LYS A 367 -2.27 3.84 -35.39
N GLY A 368 -1.17 3.83 -36.14
CA GLY A 368 -0.26 4.97 -36.25
C GLY A 368 0.99 4.90 -35.36
N GLY A 369 2.06 5.57 -35.81
CA GLY A 369 3.40 5.43 -35.22
C GLY A 369 3.75 6.42 -34.10
N GLU A 370 2.95 7.48 -33.89
CA GLU A 370 3.29 8.53 -32.93
C GLU A 370 3.22 8.04 -31.48
N ILE A 371 2.12 7.38 -31.09
CA ILE A 371 1.96 6.86 -29.73
C ILE A 371 3.06 5.85 -29.41
N LYS A 372 3.39 4.96 -30.35
CA LYS A 372 4.47 3.98 -30.23
C LYS A 372 5.82 4.67 -30.00
N ARG A 373 6.07 5.78 -30.72
CA ARG A 373 7.28 6.61 -30.54
C ARG A 373 7.33 7.26 -29.17
N ARG A 374 6.20 7.76 -28.65
CA ARG A 374 6.12 8.35 -27.30
C ARG A 374 6.43 7.32 -26.21
N TYR A 375 5.82 6.14 -26.27
CA TYR A 375 6.14 5.02 -25.36
C TYR A 375 7.61 4.65 -25.43
N LYS A 376 8.15 4.46 -26.64
CA LYS A 376 9.55 4.09 -26.83
C LYS A 376 10.49 5.16 -26.25
N SER A 377 10.24 6.44 -26.56
CA SER A 377 11.03 7.58 -26.07
C SER A 377 11.02 7.64 -24.54
N PHE A 378 9.84 7.50 -23.93
CA PHE A 378 9.69 7.51 -22.47
C PHE A 378 10.48 6.36 -21.82
N LEU A 379 10.28 5.12 -22.28
CA LEU A 379 10.91 3.96 -21.66
C LEU A 379 12.42 3.90 -21.92
N SER A 380 12.90 4.22 -23.13
CA SER A 380 14.34 4.24 -23.41
C SER A 380 15.06 5.39 -22.72
N GLY A 381 14.37 6.50 -22.44
CA GLY A 381 14.91 7.60 -21.65
C GLY A 381 15.08 7.24 -20.17
N LYS A 382 14.35 6.22 -19.68
CA LYS A 382 14.36 5.83 -18.26
C LYS A 382 15.09 4.51 -17.99
N TYR A 383 15.07 3.57 -18.93
CA TYR A 383 15.61 2.23 -18.78
C TYR A 383 16.63 1.97 -19.88
N GLN A 384 17.85 1.57 -19.49
CA GLN A 384 18.95 1.29 -20.44
C GLN A 384 18.61 0.13 -21.38
N GLN A 385 17.96 -0.92 -20.86
CA GLN A 385 17.52 -2.07 -21.63
C GLN A 385 16.20 -2.61 -21.09
N LEU A 386 15.25 -2.89 -21.99
CA LEU A 386 14.02 -3.59 -21.64
C LEU A 386 14.21 -5.10 -21.81
N PRO A 387 13.60 -5.93 -20.95
CA PRO A 387 13.74 -7.38 -21.03
C PRO A 387 13.14 -7.94 -22.32
N GLU A 388 13.59 -9.13 -22.70
CA GLU A 388 13.08 -9.81 -23.89
C GLU A 388 11.57 -10.10 -23.76
N GLY A 389 10.84 -9.82 -24.83
CA GLY A 389 9.39 -9.96 -24.88
C GLY A 389 8.60 -8.72 -24.43
N PHE A 390 9.24 -7.70 -23.84
CA PHE A 390 8.59 -6.41 -23.64
C PHE A 390 8.42 -5.70 -24.98
N SER A 391 7.16 -5.46 -25.38
CA SER A 391 6.85 -4.86 -26.67
C SER A 391 5.59 -4.03 -26.61
N PHE A 392 5.53 -2.99 -27.45
CA PHE A 392 4.31 -2.26 -27.76
C PHE A 392 3.46 -3.02 -28.77
#